data_AF-A0A0C3FTS3-F1
#
_entry.id   AF-A0A0C3FTS3-F1
#
_cell.length_a   1.000
_cell.length_b   1.000
_cell.length_c   1.000
_cell.angle_alpha   90.00
_cell.angle_beta   90.00
_cell.angle_gamma   90.00
#
_symmetry.space_group_name_H-M   'P 1'
#
loop_
_entity.id
_entity.type
_entity.pdbx_description
1 polymer ?
#
loop_
_entity_poly.entity_id
_entity_poly.type
_entity_poly.pdbx_seq_one_letter_code
_entity_poly.pdbx_strand_id
1 'polypeptide(L)'
;MTELRRPKHVYQGRNGFAESTPVAANVTISESSRLAEEAKKRRLAEWVLKEKGTHFPDLEEITRLNAELETTSTIKRRIDELKTQHAKDMENLYAYYAQVYRQEQEELRTASDNSVSQEQDDSALLAEPAALNAFYKSNRLSIKYQLECDDAVSRIRYSHLQTLLPLQKKLVALSARFPESIDAYHALNNNKDMQLRVAKFLSAPSNMRDGMLSEFRWAWRQVKPLLDDFERDNGGTKIRKRE
;
A
#
# COMPACT_ATOMS: atom_id res chain seq x y z
N MET A 1 -34.49 9.36 12.88
CA MET A 1 -33.34 8.56 13.34
C MET A 1 -33.64 7.11 12.97
N THR A 2 -32.96 6.58 11.97
CA THR A 2 -33.15 5.22 11.47
C THR A 2 -32.42 4.25 12.39
N GLU A 3 -33.17 3.39 13.08
CA GLU A 3 -32.60 2.34 13.92
C GLU A 3 -31.74 1.39 13.08
N LEU A 4 -30.50 1.18 13.53
CA LEU A 4 -29.55 0.26 12.90
C LEU A 4 -30.12 -1.17 12.96
N ARG A 5 -30.20 -1.81 11.79
CA ARG A 5 -30.77 -3.16 11.61
C ARG A 5 -29.97 -4.19 12.40
N ARG A 6 -30.60 -4.88 13.35
CA ARG A 6 -29.95 -5.95 14.12
C ARG A 6 -29.66 -7.18 13.21
N PRO A 7 -28.56 -7.90 13.42
CA PRO A 7 -28.24 -9.10 12.66
C PRO A 7 -29.31 -10.18 12.78
N LYS A 8 -29.53 -10.95 11.70
CA LYS A 8 -30.43 -12.11 11.72
C LYS A 8 -29.79 -13.26 12.51
N HIS A 9 -30.59 -13.94 13.35
CA HIS A 9 -30.19 -15.05 14.22
C HIS A 9 -29.50 -16.22 13.48
N VAL A 10 -29.74 -16.37 12.17
CA VAL A 10 -29.14 -17.42 11.33
C VAL A 10 -27.61 -17.29 11.20
N TYR A 11 -27.05 -16.12 11.49
CA TYR A 11 -25.61 -15.85 11.38
C TYR A 11 -24.85 -15.89 12.72
N GLN A 12 -25.50 -16.29 13.81
CA GLN A 12 -24.84 -16.50 15.11
C GLN A 12 -23.84 -17.67 15.02
N GLY A 13 -22.63 -17.49 15.54
CA GLY A 13 -21.60 -18.55 15.61
C GLY A 13 -20.87 -18.88 14.30
N ARG A 14 -21.05 -18.10 13.23
CA ARG A 14 -20.26 -18.23 12.00
C ARG A 14 -19.17 -17.15 11.95
N ASN A 15 -17.96 -17.55 11.54
CA ASN A 15 -16.76 -16.71 11.45
C ASN A 15 -17.07 -15.33 10.84
N GLY A 16 -16.94 -14.28 11.65
CA GLY A 16 -17.10 -12.88 11.23
C GLY A 16 -18.11 -12.05 12.02
N PHE A 17 -18.94 -12.66 12.87
CA PHE A 17 -19.80 -11.93 13.81
C PHE A 17 -19.51 -12.41 15.23
N ALA A 18 -18.92 -11.55 16.04
CA ALA A 18 -18.80 -11.81 17.47
C ALA A 18 -20.21 -12.03 18.02
N GLU A 19 -20.38 -13.08 18.82
CA GLU A 19 -21.51 -13.15 19.73
C GLU A 19 -21.54 -11.83 20.48
N SER A 20 -22.65 -11.10 20.40
CA SER A 20 -22.91 -10.03 21.36
C SER A 20 -23.22 -10.74 22.69
N THR A 21 -22.22 -11.42 23.26
CA THR A 21 -22.13 -11.53 24.70
C THR A 21 -22.21 -10.10 25.19
N PRO A 22 -23.21 -9.73 26.00
CA PRO A 22 -23.10 -8.53 26.80
C PRO A 22 -21.98 -8.80 27.80
N VAL A 23 -20.71 -8.76 27.33
CA VAL A 23 -19.55 -8.59 28.18
C VAL A 23 -19.76 -7.22 28.78
N ALA A 24 -20.42 -7.22 29.93
CA ALA A 24 -20.57 -6.13 30.86
C ALA A 24 -20.42 -4.75 30.21
N ALA A 25 -21.54 -4.11 29.88
CA ALA A 25 -21.62 -2.66 29.67
C ALA A 25 -21.13 -1.84 30.90
N ASN A 26 -20.59 -2.49 31.92
CA ASN A 26 -19.98 -1.92 33.12
C ASN A 26 -18.51 -2.37 33.27
N VAL A 27 -17.73 -2.49 32.19
CA VAL A 27 -16.29 -2.24 32.35
C VAL A 27 -16.17 -0.72 32.44
N THR A 28 -16.26 -0.20 33.66
CA THR A 28 -15.86 1.17 33.97
C THR A 28 -14.37 1.23 33.68
N ILE A 29 -14.01 1.49 32.42
CA ILE A 29 -12.65 1.84 32.04
C ILE A 29 -12.34 3.04 32.91
N SER A 30 -11.40 2.87 33.84
CA SER A 30 -10.91 3.94 34.68
C SER A 30 -10.66 5.17 33.80
N GLU A 31 -11.13 6.33 34.21
CA GLU A 31 -10.93 7.58 33.46
C GLU A 31 -9.44 7.79 33.15
N SER A 32 -8.55 7.37 34.06
CA SER A 32 -7.10 7.37 33.84
C SER A 32 -6.66 6.49 32.66
N SER A 33 -7.26 5.31 32.48
CA SER A 33 -6.96 4.43 31.37
C SER A 33 -7.46 5.03 30.05
N ARG A 34 -8.60 5.72 30.04
CA ARG A 34 -9.11 6.35 28.81
C ARG A 34 -8.24 7.53 28.38
N LEU A 35 -7.82 8.36 29.34
CA LEU A 35 -6.92 9.49 29.09
C LEU A 35 -5.55 9.03 28.56
N ALA A 36 -5.02 7.92 29.09
CA ALA A 36 -3.76 7.34 28.59
C ALA A 36 -3.88 6.88 27.13
N GLU A 37 -4.98 6.23 26.77
CA GLU A 37 -5.27 5.80 25.40
C GLU A 37 -5.44 6.99 24.44
N GLU A 38 -6.17 8.03 24.86
CA GLU A 38 -6.33 9.26 24.10
C GLU A 38 -4.99 9.98 23.87
N ALA A 39 -4.11 10.01 24.89
CA ALA A 39 -2.77 10.56 24.79
C ALA A 39 -1.89 9.76 23.80
N LYS A 40 -1.94 8.43 23.82
CA LYS A 40 -1.23 7.56 22.87
C LYS A 40 -1.69 7.82 21.43
N LYS A 41 -3.01 7.86 21.20
CA LYS A 41 -3.60 8.17 19.89
C LYS A 41 -3.19 9.55 19.39
N ARG A 42 -3.18 10.54 20.28
CA ARG A 42 -2.74 11.90 19.95
C ARG A 42 -1.27 11.93 19.53
N ARG A 43 -0.38 11.29 20.29
CA ARG A 43 1.06 11.21 19.94
C ARG A 43 1.27 10.55 18.57
N LEU A 44 0.56 9.47 18.29
CA LEU A 44 0.61 8.82 16.98
C LEU A 44 0.11 9.75 15.88
N ALA A 45 -1.02 10.43 16.08
CA ALA A 45 -1.55 11.37 15.11
C ALA A 45 -0.60 12.55 14.83
N GLU A 46 0.00 13.12 15.87
CA GLU A 46 1.02 14.17 15.75
C GLU A 46 2.25 13.66 14.99
N TRP A 47 2.71 12.44 15.28
CA TRP A 47 3.80 11.81 14.54
C TRP A 47 3.46 11.58 13.07
N VAL A 48 2.27 11.05 12.77
CA VAL A 48 1.80 10.85 11.39
C VAL A 48 1.71 12.17 10.65
N LEU A 49 1.21 13.23 11.29
CA LEU A 49 1.17 14.57 10.69
C LEU A 49 2.56 15.16 10.47
N LYS A 50 3.53 14.86 11.34
CA LYS A 50 4.91 15.32 11.18
C LYS A 50 5.66 14.59 10.07
N GLU A 51 5.53 13.27 10.01
CA GLU A 51 6.27 12.41 9.07
C GLU A 51 5.58 12.27 7.71
N LYS A 52 4.24 12.17 7.70
CA LYS A 52 3.43 11.99 6.49
C LYS A 52 2.61 13.21 6.11
N GLY A 53 2.59 14.26 6.92
CA GLY A 53 1.88 15.49 6.58
C GLY A 53 2.50 16.12 5.36
N THR A 54 1.89 15.88 4.21
CA THR A 54 2.20 16.62 3.00
C THR A 54 1.63 18.02 3.16
N HIS A 55 2.46 19.03 2.91
CA HIS A 55 1.92 20.36 2.66
C HIS A 55 0.95 20.27 1.48
N PHE A 56 -0.15 21.01 1.55
CA PHE A 56 -1.03 21.12 0.39
C PHE A 56 -0.19 21.65 -0.77
N PRO A 57 -0.14 20.93 -1.91
CA PRO A 57 0.64 21.37 -3.04
C PRO A 57 0.11 22.72 -3.53
N ASP A 58 1.01 23.58 -3.96
CA ASP A 58 0.64 24.89 -4.48
C ASP A 58 -0.16 24.73 -5.79
N LEU A 59 -0.98 25.73 -6.12
CA LEU A 59 -1.81 25.71 -7.32
C LEU A 59 -0.98 25.54 -8.60
N GLU A 60 0.22 26.13 -8.62
CA GLU A 60 1.19 25.97 -9.71
C GLU A 60 1.67 24.51 -9.85
N GLU A 61 1.84 23.81 -8.73
CA GLU A 61 2.26 22.41 -8.73
C GLU A 61 1.13 21.49 -9.19
N ILE A 62 -0.10 21.75 -8.77
CA ILE A 62 -1.29 21.02 -9.21
C ILE A 62 -1.50 21.18 -10.72
N THR A 63 -1.39 22.41 -11.23
CA THR A 63 -1.53 22.68 -12.67
C THR A 63 -0.43 22.02 -13.49
N ARG A 64 0.82 22.02 -13.00
CA ARG A 64 1.93 21.29 -13.64
C ARG A 64 1.67 19.78 -13.69
N LEU A 65 1.23 19.18 -12.58
CA LEU A 65 0.94 17.75 -12.50
C LEU A 65 -0.23 17.34 -13.40
N ASN A 66 -1.22 18.22 -13.60
CA ASN A 66 -2.32 17.98 -14.54
C ASN A 66 -1.93 18.21 -16.01
N ALA A 67 -0.95 19.07 -16.27
CA ALA A 67 -0.43 19.33 -17.61
C ALA A 67 0.53 18.25 -18.12
N GLU A 68 1.16 17.47 -17.22
CA GLU A 68 1.98 16.31 -17.60
C GLU A 68 1.10 15.24 -18.27
N LEU A 69 1.31 15.03 -19.58
CA LEU A 69 0.65 13.97 -20.33
C LEU A 69 0.94 12.60 -19.70
N GLU A 70 -0.11 11.88 -19.31
CA GLU A 70 -0.01 10.53 -18.76
C GLU A 70 0.57 9.57 -19.82
N THR A 71 1.87 9.30 -19.72
CA THR A 71 2.63 8.39 -20.59
C THR A 71 2.97 7.13 -19.80
N THR A 72 3.23 6.02 -20.48
CA THR A 72 3.65 4.76 -19.84
C THR A 72 4.87 4.96 -18.93
N SER A 73 5.84 5.78 -19.33
CA SER A 73 7.04 6.11 -18.55
C SER A 73 6.72 6.94 -17.31
N THR A 74 5.85 7.94 -17.41
CA THR A 74 5.48 8.80 -16.26
C THR A 74 4.67 8.03 -15.23
N ILE A 75 3.77 7.14 -15.66
CA ILE A 75 3.03 6.25 -14.75
C ILE A 75 3.96 5.23 -14.08
N LYS A 76 4.90 4.62 -14.82
CA LYS A 76 5.91 3.72 -14.22
C LYS A 76 6.73 4.44 -13.15
N ARG A 77 7.25 5.62 -13.48
CA ARG A 77 7.99 6.46 -12.53
C ARG A 77 7.16 6.72 -11.27
N ARG A 78 5.90 7.12 -11.43
CA ARG A 78 5.00 7.38 -10.30
C ARG A 78 4.71 6.13 -9.46
N ILE A 79 4.59 4.97 -10.09
CA ILE A 79 4.45 3.68 -9.37
C ILE A 79 5.70 3.39 -8.55
N ASP A 80 6.88 3.61 -9.11
CA ASP A 80 8.15 3.35 -8.42
C ASP A 80 8.38 4.34 -7.28
N GLU A 81 8.11 5.63 -7.48
CA GLU A 81 8.08 6.67 -6.43
C GLU A 81 7.11 6.29 -5.30
N LEU A 82 5.93 5.78 -5.64
CA LEU A 82 4.92 5.40 -4.65
C LEU A 82 5.34 4.15 -3.86
N LYS A 83 6.07 3.22 -4.48
CA LYS A 83 6.67 2.06 -3.78
C LYS A 83 7.81 2.46 -2.86
N THR A 84 8.71 3.35 -3.30
CA THR A 84 9.82 3.83 -2.47
C THR A 84 9.29 4.62 -1.29
N GLN A 85 8.28 5.47 -1.50
CA GLN A 85 7.60 6.18 -0.42
C GLN A 85 6.95 5.21 0.56
N HIS A 86 6.25 4.17 0.08
CA HIS A 86 5.66 3.16 0.97
C HIS A 86 6.72 2.42 1.81
N ALA A 87 7.86 2.05 1.22
CA ALA A 87 8.95 1.40 1.95
C ALA A 87 9.48 2.30 3.08
N LYS A 88 9.70 3.59 2.77
CA LYS A 88 10.12 4.59 3.74
C LYS A 88 9.08 4.80 4.85
N ASP A 89 7.81 4.88 4.50
CA ASP A 89 6.72 5.03 5.48
C ASP A 89 6.65 3.84 6.45
N MET A 90 6.87 2.62 5.95
CA MET A 90 6.90 1.41 6.76
C MET A 90 8.11 1.38 7.68
N GLU A 91 9.30 1.74 7.19
CA GLU A 91 10.51 1.86 7.99
C GLU A 91 10.34 2.88 9.12
N ASN A 92 9.83 4.06 8.80
CA ASN A 92 9.53 5.12 9.77
C ASN A 92 8.53 4.64 10.83
N LEU A 93 7.47 3.94 10.43
CA LEU A 93 6.47 3.41 11.37
C LEU A 93 7.09 2.40 12.34
N TYR A 94 7.90 1.48 11.82
CA TYR A 94 8.58 0.50 12.68
C TYR A 94 9.60 1.17 13.62
N ALA A 95 10.34 2.16 13.14
CA ALA A 95 11.26 2.94 13.97
C ALA A 95 10.52 3.68 15.11
N TYR A 96 9.36 4.27 14.80
CA TYR A 96 8.48 4.89 15.79
C TYR A 96 8.04 3.90 16.86
N TYR A 97 7.47 2.75 16.47
CA TYR A 97 7.04 1.75 17.45
C TYR A 97 8.21 1.17 18.25
N ALA A 98 9.38 0.95 17.63
CA ALA A 98 10.57 0.53 18.37
C ALA A 98 11.00 1.57 19.43
N GLN A 99 10.83 2.87 19.16
CA GLN A 99 11.08 3.92 20.15
C GLN A 99 10.04 3.92 21.27
N VAL A 100 8.75 3.86 20.93
CA VAL A 100 7.66 3.81 21.91
C VAL A 100 7.81 2.59 22.82
N TYR A 101 8.17 1.44 22.25
CA TYR A 101 8.41 0.22 22.99
C TYR A 101 9.55 0.38 24.01
N ARG A 102 10.70 0.91 23.58
CA ARG A 102 11.84 1.15 24.49
C ARG A 102 11.46 2.08 25.63
N GLN A 103 10.72 3.14 25.33
CA GLN A 103 10.25 4.09 26.35
C GLN A 103 9.31 3.41 27.36
N GLU A 104 8.34 2.62 26.90
CA GLU A 104 7.40 1.92 27.79
C GLU A 104 8.12 0.91 28.68
N GLN A 105 9.15 0.22 28.17
CA GLN A 105 9.99 -0.68 28.98
C GLN A 105 10.83 0.08 30.03
N GLU A 106 11.35 1.25 29.68
CA GLU A 106 12.12 2.09 30.60
C GLU A 106 11.22 2.70 31.70
N GLU A 107 10.00 3.11 31.35
CA GLU A 107 8.98 3.57 32.30
C GLU A 107 8.58 2.45 33.26
N LEU A 108 8.34 1.23 32.76
CA LEU A 108 8.06 0.05 33.59
C LEU A 108 9.21 -0.27 34.55
N ARG A 109 10.45 -0.24 34.05
CA ARG A 109 11.64 -0.46 34.88
C ARG A 109 11.75 0.59 35.98
N THR A 110 11.60 1.87 35.64
CA THR A 110 11.69 2.98 36.60
C THR A 110 10.57 2.90 37.64
N ALA A 111 9.35 2.53 37.23
CA ALA A 111 8.24 2.31 38.15
C ALA A 111 8.49 1.15 39.11
N SER A 112 9.14 0.08 38.63
CA SER A 112 9.56 -1.05 39.46
C SER A 112 10.68 -0.68 40.44
N ASP A 113 11.69 0.06 40.00
CA ASP A 113 12.80 0.47 40.89
C ASP A 113 12.31 1.42 42.00
N ASN A 114 11.34 2.30 41.68
CA ASN A 114 10.73 3.20 42.67
C ASN A 114 9.77 2.49 43.64
N SER A 115 9.19 1.35 43.28
CA SER A 115 8.28 0.59 44.16
C SER A 115 9.01 -0.38 45.10
N VAL A 116 10.24 -0.78 44.76
CA VAL A 116 11.07 -1.72 45.54
C VAL A 116 11.82 -1.03 46.69
N SER A 117 11.81 0.31 46.78
CA SER A 117 12.45 1.05 47.89
C SER A 117 11.68 1.02 49.21
N GLN A 118 10.57 0.27 49.30
CA GLN A 118 9.74 0.15 50.49
C GLN A 118 9.80 -1.27 51.05
N GLU A 119 10.82 -1.51 51.88
CA GLU A 119 10.95 -2.58 52.89
C GLU A 119 10.21 -3.90 52.54
N GLN A 120 10.80 -4.74 51.69
CA GLN A 120 10.40 -6.14 51.58
C GLN A 120 11.58 -7.07 51.84
N ASP A 121 11.38 -7.95 52.82
CA ASP A 121 12.24 -9.03 53.23
C ASP A 121 12.56 -9.94 52.02
N ASP A 122 13.82 -9.91 51.56
CA ASP A 122 14.32 -10.51 50.31
C ASP A 122 14.05 -12.04 50.18
N SER A 123 13.61 -12.68 51.25
CA SER A 123 13.34 -14.12 51.33
C SER A 123 12.05 -14.58 50.61
N ALA A 124 11.05 -13.70 50.45
CA ALA A 124 9.75 -14.07 49.87
C ALA A 124 9.72 -14.06 48.33
N LEU A 125 10.58 -13.27 47.69
CA LEU A 125 10.58 -13.08 46.22
C LEU A 125 11.16 -14.26 45.44
N LEU A 126 11.94 -15.13 46.09
CA LEU A 126 12.61 -16.27 45.45
C LEU A 126 11.84 -17.60 45.56
N ALA A 127 10.76 -17.66 46.33
CA ALA A 127 10.09 -18.92 46.66
C ALA A 127 8.88 -19.28 45.76
N GLU A 128 8.27 -18.32 45.07
CA GLU A 128 7.00 -18.59 44.37
C GLU A 128 7.12 -18.45 42.83
N PRO A 129 7.15 -19.55 42.05
CA PRO A 129 7.17 -19.49 40.59
C PRO A 129 5.95 -18.77 40.00
N ALA A 130 4.87 -18.63 40.76
CA ALA A 130 3.70 -17.84 40.39
C ALA A 130 4.00 -16.33 40.35
N ALA A 131 4.78 -15.80 41.29
CA ALA A 131 5.18 -14.40 41.34
C ALA A 131 6.12 -14.04 40.17
N LEU A 132 7.09 -14.92 39.87
CA LEU A 132 7.97 -14.77 38.71
C LEU A 132 7.20 -14.83 37.38
N ASN A 133 6.24 -15.75 37.26
CA ASN A 133 5.38 -15.86 36.08
C ASN A 133 4.41 -14.67 35.95
N ALA A 134 3.92 -14.12 37.06
CA ALA A 134 3.13 -12.89 37.08
C ALA A 134 3.96 -11.68 36.61
N PHE A 135 5.21 -11.56 37.07
CA PHE A 135 6.17 -10.54 36.61
C PHE A 135 6.47 -10.65 35.11
N TYR A 136 6.70 -11.86 34.59
CA TYR A 136 6.88 -12.05 33.15
C TYR A 136 5.60 -11.80 32.34
N LYS A 137 4.42 -12.10 32.90
CA LYS A 137 3.13 -11.77 32.27
C LYS A 137 2.85 -10.27 32.27
N SER A 138 3.24 -9.54 33.30
CA SER A 138 3.11 -8.07 33.35
C SER A 138 4.13 -7.36 32.46
N ASN A 139 5.33 -7.94 32.27
CA ASN A 139 6.37 -7.40 31.38
C ASN A 139 6.24 -7.84 29.92
N ARG A 140 5.40 -8.83 29.61
CA ARG A 140 5.01 -9.11 28.22
C ARG A 140 4.21 -7.93 27.71
N LEU A 141 4.59 -7.45 26.52
CA LEU A 141 3.86 -6.44 25.76
C LEU A 141 2.36 -6.67 25.89
N SER A 142 1.66 -5.63 26.36
CA SER A 142 0.20 -5.64 26.39
C SER A 142 -0.30 -6.06 25.00
N ILE A 143 -1.16 -7.07 24.94
CA ILE A 143 -1.80 -7.53 23.70
C ILE A 143 -2.38 -6.34 22.90
N LYS A 144 -2.81 -5.29 23.61
CA LYS A 144 -3.29 -4.03 23.02
C LYS A 144 -2.25 -3.32 22.16
N TYR A 145 -1.00 -3.25 22.60
CA TYR A 145 0.09 -2.61 21.87
C TYR A 145 0.37 -3.32 20.54
N GLN A 146 0.37 -4.65 20.55
CA GLN A 146 0.54 -5.44 19.32
C GLN A 146 -0.62 -5.18 18.35
N LEU A 147 -1.86 -5.16 18.84
CA LEU A 147 -3.03 -4.87 18.01
C LEU A 147 -3.02 -3.45 17.41
N GLU A 148 -2.55 -2.45 18.17
CA GLU A 148 -2.41 -1.07 17.67
C GLU A 148 -1.36 -0.96 16.56
N CYS A 149 -0.21 -1.62 16.74
CA CYS A 149 0.82 -1.69 15.72
C CYS A 149 0.28 -2.36 14.44
N ASP A 150 -0.41 -3.49 14.58
CA ASP A 150 -1.00 -4.22 13.46
C ASP A 150 -2.06 -3.40 12.71
N ASP A 151 -2.90 -2.66 13.43
CA ASP A 151 -3.89 -1.74 12.84
C ASP A 151 -3.20 -0.60 12.06
N ALA A 152 -2.18 0.03 12.63
CA ALA A 152 -1.41 1.08 11.95
C ALA A 152 -0.71 0.57 10.68
N VAL A 153 -0.06 -0.60 10.75
CA VAL A 153 0.55 -1.26 9.60
C VAL A 153 -0.49 -1.56 8.52
N SER A 154 -1.65 -2.10 8.92
CA SER A 154 -2.73 -2.43 8.01
C SER A 154 -3.27 -1.19 7.28
N ARG A 155 -3.41 -0.07 7.97
CA ARG A 155 -3.85 1.21 7.38
C ARG A 155 -2.86 1.77 6.36
N ILE A 156 -1.54 1.72 6.65
CA ILE A 156 -0.52 2.17 5.69
C ILE A 156 -0.53 1.28 4.44
N ARG A 157 -0.60 -0.05 4.60
CA ARG A 157 -0.69 -0.98 3.48
C ARG A 157 -1.95 -0.77 2.65
N TYR A 158 -3.09 -0.60 3.31
CA TYR A 158 -4.36 -0.37 2.64
C TYR A 158 -4.34 0.92 1.80
N SER A 159 -3.87 2.03 2.37
CA SER A 159 -3.78 3.31 1.64
C SER A 159 -2.79 3.24 0.47
N HIS A 160 -1.68 2.51 0.62
CA HIS A 160 -0.77 2.23 -0.49
C HIS A 160 -1.48 1.46 -1.62
N LEU A 161 -2.19 0.38 -1.31
CA LEU A 161 -2.91 -0.41 -2.33
C LEU A 161 -4.01 0.40 -3.02
N GLN A 162 -4.75 1.22 -2.25
CA GLN A 162 -5.81 2.07 -2.77
C GLN A 162 -5.30 3.06 -3.83
N THR A 163 -4.07 3.54 -3.67
CA THR A 163 -3.43 4.49 -4.62
C THR A 163 -2.67 3.77 -5.75
N LEU A 164 -2.09 2.60 -5.48
CA LEU A 164 -1.33 1.83 -6.47
C LEU A 164 -2.24 1.17 -7.53
N LEU A 165 -3.38 0.59 -7.12
CA LEU A 165 -4.25 -0.18 -8.01
C LEU A 165 -4.76 0.64 -9.21
N PRO A 166 -5.23 1.90 -9.06
CA PRO A 166 -5.62 2.73 -10.19
C PRO A 166 -4.46 2.97 -11.17
N LEU A 167 -3.25 3.24 -10.68
CA LEU A 167 -2.08 3.47 -11.51
C LEU A 167 -1.69 2.23 -12.32
N GLN A 168 -1.74 1.04 -11.69
CA GLN A 168 -1.51 -0.21 -12.39
C GLN A 168 -2.55 -0.47 -13.49
N LYS A 169 -3.83 -0.22 -13.21
CA LYS A 169 -4.90 -0.33 -14.21
C LYS A 169 -4.67 0.62 -15.39
N LYS A 170 -4.30 1.88 -15.12
CA LYS A 170 -3.95 2.85 -16.16
C LYS A 170 -2.75 2.41 -17.00
N LEU A 171 -1.70 1.88 -16.37
CA LEU A 171 -0.52 1.37 -17.05
C LEU A 171 -0.88 0.22 -17.99
N VAL A 172 -1.70 -0.73 -17.54
CA VAL A 172 -2.18 -1.84 -18.38
C VAL A 172 -2.98 -1.30 -19.57
N ALA A 173 -3.92 -0.39 -19.33
CA ALA A 173 -4.75 0.21 -20.38
C ALA A 173 -3.91 0.95 -21.43
N LEU A 174 -2.91 1.74 -21.00
CA LEU A 174 -2.01 2.42 -21.94
C LEU A 174 -1.13 1.42 -22.69
N SER A 175 -0.61 0.39 -22.03
CA SER A 175 0.29 -0.59 -22.67
C SER A 175 -0.41 -1.52 -23.67
N ALA A 176 -1.70 -1.78 -23.49
CA ALA A 176 -2.50 -2.65 -24.34
C ALA A 176 -3.01 -1.96 -25.62
N ARG A 177 -2.84 -0.63 -25.72
CA ARG A 177 -3.38 0.14 -26.85
C ARG A 177 -2.40 0.10 -28.03
N PHE A 178 -2.67 -0.76 -29.01
CA PHE A 178 -1.94 -0.78 -30.27
C PHE A 178 -2.39 0.41 -31.17
N PRO A 179 -1.50 1.07 -31.92
CA PRO A 179 -1.88 2.18 -32.79
C PRO A 179 -2.70 1.67 -33.98
N GLU A 180 -3.87 2.27 -34.20
CA GLU A 180 -4.77 1.84 -35.28
C GLU A 180 -4.36 2.35 -36.67
N SER A 181 -3.49 3.38 -36.75
CA SER A 181 -3.04 4.00 -38.00
C SER A 181 -1.58 4.44 -37.98
N ILE A 182 -1.00 4.67 -39.16
CA ILE A 182 0.37 5.19 -39.32
C ILE A 182 0.52 6.57 -38.66
N ASP A 183 -0.48 7.45 -38.80
CA ASP A 183 -0.47 8.76 -38.15
C ASP A 183 -0.50 8.63 -36.62
N ALA A 184 -1.29 7.68 -36.09
CA ALA A 184 -1.31 7.38 -34.66
C ALA A 184 0.03 6.81 -34.17
N TYR A 185 0.72 6.03 -35.01
CA TYR A 185 2.08 5.55 -34.72
C TYR A 185 3.10 6.69 -34.67
N HIS A 186 3.03 7.67 -35.57
CA HIS A 186 3.90 8.85 -35.53
C HIS A 186 3.54 9.84 -34.41
N ALA A 187 2.26 9.93 -34.03
CA ALA A 187 1.81 10.72 -32.89
C ALA A 187 2.33 10.18 -31.54
N LEU A 188 2.76 8.92 -31.48
CA LEU A 188 3.38 8.30 -30.31
C LEU A 188 4.83 8.71 -30.05
N ASN A 189 5.35 9.77 -30.70
CA ASN A 189 6.72 10.27 -30.48
C ASN A 189 7.09 10.52 -29.00
N ASN A 190 6.10 10.78 -28.13
CA ASN A 190 6.31 10.92 -26.68
C ASN A 190 6.46 9.57 -25.93
N ASN A 191 6.04 8.45 -26.53
CA ASN A 191 6.06 7.10 -25.96
C ASN A 191 6.97 6.17 -26.79
N LYS A 192 8.28 6.45 -26.76
CA LYS A 192 9.31 5.71 -27.52
C LYS A 192 9.29 4.21 -27.27
N ASP A 193 9.01 3.77 -26.03
CA ASP A 193 8.90 2.35 -25.67
C ASP A 193 7.80 1.64 -26.47
N MET A 194 6.63 2.26 -26.59
CA MET A 194 5.53 1.70 -27.38
C MET A 194 5.86 1.71 -28.87
N GLN A 195 6.47 2.78 -29.36
CA GLN A 195 6.90 2.90 -30.75
C GLN A 195 7.89 1.79 -31.13
N LEU A 196 8.91 1.53 -30.29
CA LEU A 196 9.87 0.45 -30.49
C LEU A 196 9.22 -0.94 -30.46
N ARG A 197 8.25 -1.17 -29.56
CA ARG A 197 7.50 -2.44 -29.50
C ARG A 197 6.68 -2.68 -30.76
N VAL A 198 5.98 -1.65 -31.24
CA VAL A 198 5.20 -1.72 -32.49
C VAL A 198 6.11 -1.93 -33.69
N ALA A 199 7.22 -1.20 -33.78
CA ALA A 199 8.21 -1.38 -34.85
C ALA A 199 8.80 -2.80 -34.87
N LYS A 200 9.14 -3.34 -33.69
CA LYS A 200 9.62 -4.71 -33.52
C LYS A 200 8.56 -5.72 -33.97
N PHE A 201 7.29 -5.50 -33.63
CA PHE A 201 6.19 -6.35 -34.06
C PHE A 201 6.03 -6.37 -35.59
N LEU A 202 6.01 -5.19 -36.22
CA LEU A 202 5.85 -5.05 -37.67
C LEU A 202 7.00 -5.75 -38.43
N SER A 203 8.22 -5.67 -37.89
CA SER A 203 9.42 -6.28 -38.49
C SER A 203 9.61 -7.77 -38.15
N ALA A 204 8.88 -8.30 -37.16
CA ALA A 204 9.05 -9.68 -36.71
C ALA A 204 8.43 -10.71 -37.68
N PRO A 205 8.96 -11.94 -37.76
CA PRO A 205 8.35 -13.03 -38.51
C PRO A 205 7.05 -13.53 -37.85
N SER A 206 6.17 -14.20 -38.62
CA SER A 206 4.82 -14.61 -38.18
C SER A 206 4.79 -15.37 -36.85
N ASN A 207 5.74 -16.28 -36.63
CA ASN A 207 5.84 -17.06 -35.39
C ASN A 207 6.17 -16.21 -34.16
N MET A 208 6.97 -15.14 -34.31
CA MET A 208 7.26 -14.21 -33.22
C MET A 208 6.12 -13.22 -32.99
N ARG A 209 5.37 -12.85 -34.03
CA ARG A 209 4.19 -11.98 -33.91
C ARG A 209 3.15 -12.59 -32.97
N ASP A 210 2.84 -13.88 -33.10
CA ASP A 210 1.87 -14.57 -32.23
C ASP A 210 2.28 -14.58 -30.75
N GLY A 211 3.58 -14.75 -30.47
CA GLY A 211 4.13 -14.61 -29.12
C GLY A 211 3.95 -13.20 -28.56
N MET A 212 4.25 -12.18 -29.37
CA MET A 212 4.11 -10.78 -28.99
C MET A 212 2.64 -10.35 -28.77
N LEU A 213 1.68 -10.91 -29.52
CA LEU A 213 0.25 -10.68 -29.26
C LEU A 213 -0.14 -11.12 -27.84
N SER A 214 0.36 -12.29 -27.41
CA SER A 214 0.09 -12.83 -26.08
C SER A 214 0.80 -12.03 -24.98
N GLU A 215 2.07 -11.68 -25.21
CA GLU A 215 2.91 -10.93 -24.26
C GLU A 215 2.37 -9.52 -24.00
N PHE A 216 2.03 -8.79 -25.05
CA PHE A 216 1.52 -7.41 -24.96
C PHE A 216 -0.01 -7.32 -24.86
N ARG A 217 -0.69 -8.46 -24.85
CA ARG A 217 -2.17 -8.58 -24.82
C ARG A 217 -2.85 -7.81 -25.95
N TRP A 218 -2.25 -7.82 -27.13
CA TRP A 218 -2.84 -7.21 -28.32
C TRP A 218 -3.77 -8.21 -29.00
N ALA A 219 -4.92 -7.72 -29.46
CA ALA A 219 -5.83 -8.53 -30.26
C ALA A 219 -5.44 -8.43 -31.74
N TRP A 220 -5.53 -9.53 -32.48
CA TRP A 220 -5.23 -9.54 -33.93
C TRP A 220 -6.02 -8.46 -34.70
N ARG A 221 -7.27 -8.21 -34.28
CA ARG A 221 -8.14 -7.17 -34.86
C ARG A 221 -7.58 -5.75 -34.74
N GLN A 222 -6.81 -5.47 -33.69
CA GLN A 222 -6.21 -4.15 -33.45
C GLN A 222 -4.95 -3.94 -34.29
N VAL A 223 -4.22 -5.02 -34.55
CA VAL A 223 -2.90 -4.95 -35.17
C VAL A 223 -2.96 -5.08 -36.69
N LYS A 224 -3.95 -5.82 -37.19
CA LYS A 224 -4.15 -6.08 -38.62
C LYS A 224 -4.14 -4.82 -39.50
N PRO A 225 -4.85 -3.71 -39.17
CA PRO A 225 -4.90 -2.53 -40.06
C PRO A 225 -3.52 -1.94 -40.34
N LEU A 226 -2.73 -1.71 -39.27
CA LEU A 226 -1.38 -1.16 -39.41
C LEU A 226 -0.41 -2.14 -40.08
N LEU A 227 -0.60 -3.44 -39.84
CA LEU A 227 0.21 -4.47 -40.49
C LEU A 227 -0.06 -4.52 -42.00
N ASP A 228 -1.32 -4.51 -42.40
CA ASP A 228 -1.74 -4.49 -43.80
C ASP A 228 -1.20 -3.23 -44.51
N ASP A 229 -1.28 -2.06 -43.85
CA ASP A 229 -0.73 -0.80 -44.37
C ASP A 229 0.81 -0.85 -44.50
N PHE A 230 1.51 -1.41 -43.51
CA PHE A 230 2.96 -1.57 -43.54
C PHE A 230 3.44 -2.55 -44.61
N GLU A 231 2.73 -3.67 -44.79
CA GLU A 231 3.00 -4.65 -45.84
C GLU A 231 2.69 -4.08 -47.23
N ARG A 232 1.69 -3.19 -47.36
CA ARG A 232 1.43 -2.45 -48.61
C ARG A 232 2.59 -1.52 -48.98
N ASP A 233 3.12 -0.75 -48.03
CA ASP A 233 4.22 0.18 -48.27
C ASP A 233 5.57 -0.53 -48.52
N ASN A 234 5.86 -1.61 -47.78
CA ASN A 234 7.07 -2.42 -47.99
C ASN A 234 6.98 -3.38 -49.19
N GLY A 235 5.77 -3.80 -49.57
CA GLY A 235 5.51 -4.58 -50.78
C GLY A 235 5.73 -3.77 -52.06
N GLY A 236 5.50 -2.45 -52.00
CA GLY A 236 5.73 -1.51 -53.10
C GLY A 236 7.21 -1.26 -53.42
N THR A 237 8.14 -1.54 -52.50
CA THR A 237 9.58 -1.31 -52.69
C THR A 237 10.31 -2.47 -53.39
N LYS A 238 9.65 -3.58 -53.72
CA LYS A 238 10.28 -4.73 -54.37
C LYS A 238 10.27 -4.74 -55.91
N ILE A 239 9.70 -3.74 -56.59
CA ILE A 239 9.68 -3.74 -58.08
C ILE A 239 10.00 -2.35 -58.65
N ARG A 240 11.27 -1.94 -58.59
CA ARG A 240 11.91 -1.11 -59.63
C ARG A 240 13.38 -1.51 -59.77
N LYS A 241 13.64 -2.76 -60.16
CA LYS A 241 14.87 -3.04 -60.92
C LYS A 241 14.66 -2.42 -62.29
N ARG A 242 15.42 -1.36 -62.56
CA ARG A 242 15.61 -0.83 -63.91
C ARG A 242 16.30 -1.92 -64.72
N GLU A 243 15.65 -2.38 -65.78
CA GLU A 243 16.29 -2.84 -67.01
C GLU A 243 15.92 -1.84 -68.09
#